data_AF-R9JYJ2-F1
#
_entry.id   AF-R9JYJ2-F1
#
_cell.length_a   1.000
_cell.length_b   1.000
_cell.length_c   1.000
_cell.angle_alpha   90.00
_cell.angle_beta   90.00
_cell.angle_gamma   90.00
#
_symmetry.space_group_name_H-M   'P 1'
#
loop_
_entity.id
_entity.type
_entity.pdbx_description
1 polymer ?
#
loop_
_entity_poly.entity_id
_entity_poly.type
_entity_poly.pdbx_seq_one_letter_code
_entity_poly.pdbx_strand_id
1 'polypeptide(L)'
;MNRDELMKTLHDYTPWELLHRNRRQDAKNMEPVNLSLEVPITDAEKNSGLHLPRVPDLNDNTFSSDIFFRHAPDQHYMVVQHDRYTPASMHRHNFFELQVCLEGEFMQQINSKRLQMHSGDFCLIPPMVSHSVDVQNYTILINLLIPEKHFKSICFSLLHGNDVLSKIFMGNVYYNSVNDYVIFHTNGNPVIMDIVLDICQESLEKKSYYVYMMDAKFLLLLGILIRDYESTCELPQIHRKQDGINYGILQYIEENYQHTSLQELADKFHYTPQHMSSLLKELTGYNFSGYILEKKMQAARDYLLNTTLKIKDISIACGYQNQEHFIRTFRKYYGTTPIDYRNQHSHSIP
;
A
#
# COMPACT_ATOMS: atom_id res chain seq x y z
N MET A 1 7.06 11.86 -24.53
CA MET A 1 7.32 13.12 -23.83
C MET A 1 8.71 13.04 -23.25
N ASN A 2 9.57 14.01 -23.48
CA ASN A 2 10.92 13.99 -22.88
C ASN A 2 10.88 14.50 -21.42
N ARG A 3 12.01 14.40 -20.73
CA ARG A 3 12.12 14.72 -19.30
C ARG A 3 11.89 16.21 -19.01
N ASP A 4 12.38 17.10 -19.87
CA ASP A 4 12.20 18.55 -19.73
C ASP A 4 10.73 18.94 -19.92
N GLU A 5 10.05 18.31 -20.88
CA GLU A 5 8.60 18.46 -21.09
C GLU A 5 7.82 17.99 -19.87
N LEU A 6 8.14 16.81 -19.32
CA LEU A 6 7.51 16.31 -18.10
C LEU A 6 7.68 17.29 -16.94
N MET A 7 8.91 17.73 -16.68
CA MET A 7 9.20 18.67 -15.60
C MET A 7 8.45 19.99 -15.79
N LYS A 8 8.37 20.50 -17.02
CA LYS A 8 7.58 21.70 -17.32
C LYS A 8 6.10 21.48 -17.01
N THR A 9 5.52 20.35 -17.43
CA THR A 9 4.12 20.01 -17.14
C THR A 9 3.85 19.92 -15.64
N LEU A 10 4.76 19.33 -14.85
CA LEU A 10 4.61 19.25 -13.39
C LEU A 10 4.64 20.64 -12.72
N HIS A 11 5.35 21.58 -13.31
CA HIS A 11 5.44 22.96 -12.81
C HIS A 11 4.23 23.82 -13.18
N ASP A 12 3.60 23.54 -14.33
CA ASP A 12 2.45 24.29 -14.82
C ASP A 12 1.28 24.18 -13.83
N TYR A 13 0.63 25.31 -13.53
CA TYR A 13 -0.56 25.31 -12.68
C TYR A 13 -1.80 24.97 -13.48
N THR A 14 -2.61 24.04 -12.97
CA THR A 14 -3.91 23.78 -13.55
C THR A 14 -4.85 24.97 -13.31
N PRO A 15 -5.91 25.14 -14.13
CA PRO A 15 -6.95 26.13 -13.86
C PRO A 15 -7.55 26.00 -12.45
N TRP A 16 -7.59 24.77 -11.93
CA TRP A 16 -8.09 24.46 -10.59
C TRP A 16 -7.16 24.96 -9.48
N GLU A 17 -5.85 24.69 -9.61
CA GLU A 17 -4.86 25.18 -8.67
C GLU A 17 -4.81 26.71 -8.67
N LEU A 18 -4.91 27.36 -9.83
CA LEU A 18 -4.99 28.81 -9.95
C LEU A 18 -6.24 29.36 -9.27
N LEU A 19 -7.39 28.70 -9.42
CA LEU A 19 -8.64 29.09 -8.78
C LEU A 19 -8.52 29.08 -7.25
N HIS A 20 -8.02 27.96 -6.69
CA HIS A 20 -7.82 27.82 -5.26
C HIS A 20 -6.77 28.80 -4.72
N ARG A 21 -5.66 28.97 -5.44
CA ARG A 21 -4.63 29.95 -5.13
C ARG A 21 -5.20 31.38 -5.05
N ASN A 22 -6.02 31.77 -6.02
CA ASN A 22 -6.60 33.10 -6.11
C ASN A 22 -7.68 33.36 -5.04
N ARG A 23 -8.52 32.37 -4.72
CA ARG A 23 -9.61 32.49 -3.74
C ARG A 23 -9.14 32.41 -2.28
N ARG A 24 -7.86 32.11 -2.05
CA ARG A 24 -7.32 31.86 -0.70
C ARG A 24 -7.27 33.11 0.19
N GLN A 25 -7.18 34.31 -0.38
CA GLN A 25 -7.23 35.56 0.40
C GLN A 25 -8.59 35.79 1.07
N ASP A 26 -9.66 35.17 0.56
CA ASP A 26 -11.04 35.35 1.03
C ASP A 26 -11.50 34.26 2.02
N ALA A 27 -10.73 33.18 2.17
CA ALA A 27 -11.14 31.97 2.90
C ALA A 27 -10.81 32.05 4.41
N LYS A 28 -11.57 32.85 5.17
CA LYS A 28 -11.58 32.78 6.66
C LYS A 28 -12.45 31.65 7.21
N ASN A 29 -13.39 31.12 6.42
CA ASN A 29 -14.33 30.08 6.83
C ASN A 29 -14.28 28.92 5.82
N MET A 30 -13.86 27.74 6.28
CA MET A 30 -13.81 26.48 5.52
C MET A 30 -15.21 25.83 5.38
N GLU A 31 -16.20 26.58 4.88
CA GLU A 31 -17.46 26.02 4.35
C GLU A 31 -17.46 26.22 2.83
N PRO A 32 -17.93 25.25 2.06
CA PRO A 32 -17.10 24.56 1.10
C PRO A 32 -16.87 25.40 -0.16
N VAL A 33 -15.59 25.63 -0.45
CA VAL A 33 -15.12 26.10 -1.77
C VAL A 33 -15.66 25.18 -2.89
N ASN A 34 -16.09 23.95 -2.56
CA ASN A 34 -16.74 22.98 -3.44
C ASN A 34 -18.15 23.38 -3.95
N LEU A 35 -18.87 24.32 -3.31
CA LEU A 35 -20.24 24.70 -3.70
C LEU A 35 -20.32 25.81 -4.78
N SER A 36 -19.21 26.46 -5.14
CA SER A 36 -19.22 27.68 -5.99
C SER A 36 -18.33 27.57 -7.24
N LEU A 37 -18.29 26.39 -7.84
CA LEU A 37 -17.43 26.09 -8.98
C LEU A 37 -18.27 25.99 -10.25
N GLU A 38 -18.33 27.09 -11.00
CA GLU A 38 -18.96 27.12 -12.33
C GLU A 38 -18.06 26.54 -13.43
N VAL A 39 -16.81 26.13 -13.13
CA VAL A 39 -15.91 25.53 -14.12
C VAL A 39 -15.51 24.11 -13.67
N PRO A 40 -16.21 23.06 -14.16
CA PRO A 40 -15.77 21.69 -13.96
C PRO A 40 -14.53 21.39 -14.82
N ILE A 41 -13.54 20.69 -14.26
CA ILE A 41 -12.48 20.02 -15.02
C ILE A 41 -13.18 19.06 -15.99
N THR A 42 -12.95 19.22 -17.29
CA THR A 42 -13.53 18.37 -18.33
C THR A 42 -13.03 16.93 -18.18
N ASP A 43 -13.80 15.94 -18.63
CA ASP A 43 -13.31 14.55 -18.62
C ASP A 43 -12.07 14.37 -19.50
N ALA A 44 -11.84 15.26 -20.48
CA ALA A 44 -10.60 15.31 -21.23
C ALA A 44 -9.41 15.73 -20.34
N GLU A 45 -9.57 16.76 -19.53
CA GLU A 45 -8.54 17.24 -18.58
C GLU A 45 -8.29 16.25 -17.43
N LYS A 46 -9.34 15.58 -16.92
CA LYS A 46 -9.18 14.50 -15.94
C LYS A 46 -8.41 13.30 -16.49
N ASN A 47 -8.46 13.08 -17.80
CA ASN A 47 -7.79 11.97 -18.47
C ASN A 47 -6.46 12.39 -19.12
N SER A 48 -6.11 13.68 -19.11
CA SER A 48 -4.88 14.21 -19.71
C SER A 48 -3.91 14.69 -18.62
N GLY A 49 -2.88 13.89 -18.34
CA GLY A 49 -1.80 14.27 -17.44
C GLY A 49 -1.86 13.59 -16.07
N LEU A 50 -1.01 14.07 -15.16
CA LEU A 50 -0.87 13.56 -13.80
C LEU A 50 -1.72 14.44 -12.88
N HIS A 51 -3.05 14.39 -12.94
CA HIS A 51 -3.89 15.20 -12.04
C HIS A 51 -4.94 14.33 -11.35
N LEU A 52 -5.20 14.62 -10.07
CA LEU A 52 -6.21 13.92 -9.30
C LEU A 52 -7.62 14.22 -9.87
N PRO A 53 -8.40 13.20 -10.29
CA PRO A 53 -9.77 13.42 -10.69
C PRO A 53 -10.60 13.90 -9.49
N ARG A 54 -11.53 14.84 -9.72
CA ARG A 54 -12.47 15.32 -8.69
C ARG A 54 -13.12 14.13 -8.00
N VAL A 55 -12.82 13.94 -6.72
CA VAL A 55 -13.40 12.87 -5.92
C VAL A 55 -14.82 13.28 -5.53
N PRO A 56 -15.84 12.42 -5.72
CA PRO A 56 -17.20 12.73 -5.30
C PRO A 56 -17.26 12.94 -3.78
N ASP A 57 -18.18 13.79 -3.32
CA ASP A 57 -18.48 13.93 -1.89
C ASP A 57 -19.05 12.60 -1.36
N LEU A 58 -18.19 11.78 -0.77
CA LEU A 58 -18.57 10.51 -0.14
C LEU A 58 -18.92 10.76 1.32
N ASN A 59 -20.05 10.21 1.77
CA ASN A 59 -20.60 10.45 3.11
C ASN A 59 -19.69 10.03 4.28
N ASP A 60 -18.66 9.20 4.05
CA ASP A 60 -17.77 8.67 5.09
C ASP A 60 -16.28 9.02 4.88
N ASN A 61 -15.97 9.91 3.93
CA ASN A 61 -14.60 10.26 3.51
C ASN A 61 -13.70 9.05 3.15
N THR A 62 -14.30 7.92 2.74
CA THR A 62 -13.55 6.74 2.28
C THR A 62 -13.53 6.69 0.76
N PHE A 63 -12.34 6.85 0.19
CA PHE A 63 -12.07 6.79 -1.23
C PHE A 63 -11.90 5.33 -1.68
N SER A 64 -12.88 4.80 -2.43
CA SER A 64 -12.82 3.45 -3.00
C SER A 64 -11.89 3.39 -4.21
N SER A 65 -11.12 2.31 -4.32
CA SER A 65 -10.34 1.89 -5.48
C SER A 65 -11.15 1.98 -6.77
N ASP A 66 -12.45 1.66 -6.72
CA ASP A 66 -13.31 1.68 -7.89
C ASP A 66 -13.43 3.06 -8.51
N ILE A 67 -13.14 4.15 -7.78
CA ILE A 67 -13.15 5.52 -8.30
C ILE A 67 -11.91 5.78 -9.18
N PHE A 68 -10.76 5.23 -8.79
CA PHE A 68 -9.47 5.53 -9.39
C PHE A 68 -9.02 4.51 -10.44
N PHE A 69 -9.48 3.26 -10.34
CA PHE A 69 -9.11 2.15 -11.24
C PHE A 69 -10.27 1.72 -12.14
N ARG A 70 -11.20 2.65 -12.41
CA ARG A 70 -12.53 2.46 -13.00
C ARG A 70 -12.50 2.09 -14.49
N HIS A 71 -11.40 2.34 -15.19
CA HIS A 71 -11.34 2.38 -16.66
C HIS A 71 -10.57 1.25 -17.33
N ALA A 72 -9.95 0.32 -16.59
CA ALA A 72 -9.51 -0.94 -17.17
C ALA A 72 -9.38 -2.03 -16.08
N PRO A 73 -9.84 -3.27 -16.33
CA PRO A 73 -9.63 -4.40 -15.42
C PRO A 73 -8.14 -4.66 -15.12
N ASP A 74 -7.22 -4.15 -15.96
CA ASP A 74 -5.77 -4.30 -15.85
C ASP A 74 -5.06 -3.01 -15.36
N GLN A 75 -5.80 -2.02 -14.84
CA GLN A 75 -5.19 -0.79 -14.32
C GLN A 75 -4.59 -1.03 -12.93
N HIS A 76 -3.29 -1.37 -12.92
CA HIS A 76 -2.55 -1.74 -11.72
C HIS A 76 -1.90 -0.57 -10.96
N TYR A 77 -1.76 0.58 -11.62
CA TYR A 77 -1.21 1.80 -11.05
C TYR A 77 -2.03 3.02 -11.49
N MET A 78 -2.06 4.02 -10.63
CA MET A 78 -2.43 5.37 -11.01
C MET A 78 -1.36 6.33 -10.50
N VAL A 79 -0.75 7.10 -11.39
CA VAL A 79 0.22 8.14 -11.04
C VAL A 79 -0.45 9.48 -11.23
N VAL A 80 -0.44 10.31 -10.20
CA VAL A 80 -1.07 11.63 -10.22
C VAL A 80 -0.22 12.62 -9.44
N GLN A 81 -0.18 13.87 -9.88
CA GLN A 81 0.29 14.98 -9.08
C GLN A 81 -0.86 15.43 -8.17
N HIS A 82 -0.54 15.66 -6.91
CA HIS A 82 -1.48 16.26 -5.98
C HIS A 82 -1.67 17.74 -6.31
N ASP A 83 -2.92 18.17 -6.51
CA ASP A 83 -3.23 19.56 -6.81
C ASP A 83 -2.82 20.49 -5.66
N ARG A 84 -2.03 21.51 -5.98
CA ARG A 84 -1.60 22.57 -5.05
C ARG A 84 -2.79 23.46 -4.68
N TYR A 85 -2.76 23.99 -3.46
CA TYR A 85 -3.75 24.92 -2.88
C TYR A 85 -5.17 24.34 -2.66
N THR A 86 -5.41 23.07 -2.97
CA THR A 86 -6.67 22.39 -2.65
C THR A 86 -6.83 22.28 -1.12
N PRO A 87 -8.03 22.50 -0.56
CA PRO A 87 -8.26 22.38 0.88
C PRO A 87 -7.90 20.98 1.39
N ALA A 88 -7.08 20.93 2.44
CA ALA A 88 -6.74 19.68 3.10
C ALA A 88 -7.99 19.06 3.76
N SER A 89 -8.42 17.92 3.25
CA SER A 89 -9.54 17.15 3.80
C SER A 89 -9.04 15.80 4.33
N MET A 90 -9.46 15.46 5.55
CA MET A 90 -9.19 14.15 6.13
C MET A 90 -9.98 13.07 5.40
N HIS A 91 -9.28 12.10 4.86
CA HIS A 91 -9.85 10.98 4.12
C HIS A 91 -9.03 9.71 4.35
N ARG A 92 -9.57 8.58 3.91
CA ARG A 92 -8.89 7.29 3.88
C ARG A 92 -9.24 6.57 2.59
N HIS A 93 -8.45 5.58 2.19
CA HIS A 93 -8.71 4.82 0.96
C HIS A 93 -8.40 3.33 1.14
N ASN A 94 -8.91 2.47 0.26
CA ASN A 94 -8.72 1.00 0.33
C ASN A 94 -7.57 0.48 -0.56
N PHE A 95 -6.61 1.33 -0.89
CA PHE A 95 -5.45 1.01 -1.73
C PHE A 95 -4.16 1.50 -1.06
N PHE A 96 -3.01 1.12 -1.60
CA PHE A 96 -1.73 1.69 -1.16
C PHE A 96 -1.49 3.00 -1.88
N GLU A 97 -0.90 3.95 -1.17
CA GLU A 97 -0.44 5.22 -1.73
C GLU A 97 1.02 5.44 -1.37
N LEU A 98 1.86 5.63 -2.37
CA LEU A 98 3.22 6.12 -2.20
C LEU A 98 3.29 7.58 -2.64
N GLN A 99 3.48 8.47 -1.69
CA GLN A 99 3.65 9.90 -1.93
C GLN A 99 5.13 10.23 -2.06
N VAL A 100 5.49 11.05 -3.03
CA VAL A 100 6.87 11.47 -3.29
C VAL A 100 6.91 12.99 -3.43
N CYS A 101 7.62 13.65 -2.53
CA CYS A 101 7.92 15.08 -2.68
C CYS A 101 9.08 15.24 -3.66
N LEU A 102 8.79 15.55 -4.93
CA LEU A 102 9.84 15.81 -5.90
C LEU A 102 10.55 17.14 -5.60
N GLU A 103 9.77 18.18 -5.30
CA GLU A 103 10.27 19.53 -5.03
C GLU A 103 9.39 20.25 -4.01
N GLY A 104 10.00 21.09 -3.18
CA GLY A 104 9.35 21.90 -2.16
C GLY A 104 9.18 21.21 -0.80
N GLU A 105 8.12 21.59 -0.10
CA GLU A 105 7.71 21.10 1.21
C GLU A 105 6.19 21.15 1.37
N PHE A 106 5.61 20.28 2.20
CA PHE A 106 4.19 20.31 2.51
C PHE A 106 3.88 19.78 3.90
N MET A 107 2.68 20.07 4.39
CA MET A 107 2.20 19.51 5.65
C MET A 107 1.31 18.31 5.36
N GLN A 108 1.60 17.21 6.05
CA GLN A 108 0.79 16.01 6.01
C GLN A 108 0.26 15.73 7.40
N GLN A 109 -1.03 15.43 7.50
CA GLN A 109 -1.60 14.92 8.74
C GLN A 109 -1.93 13.44 8.53
N ILE A 110 -1.40 12.57 9.38
CA ILE A 110 -1.74 11.14 9.40
C ILE A 110 -2.26 10.82 10.79
N ASN A 111 -3.54 10.42 10.86
CA ASN A 111 -4.30 10.34 12.10
C ASN A 111 -4.19 11.65 12.92
N SER A 112 -3.57 11.59 14.10
CA SER A 112 -3.36 12.73 14.99
C SER A 112 -2.01 13.43 14.80
N LYS A 113 -1.08 12.83 14.03
CA LYS A 113 0.28 13.36 13.87
C LYS A 113 0.34 14.30 12.67
N ARG A 114 0.99 15.44 12.85
CA ARG A 114 1.33 16.38 11.77
C ARG A 114 2.80 16.26 11.45
N LEU A 115 3.11 16.11 10.17
CA LEU A 115 4.42 15.84 9.62
C LEU A 115 4.73 16.92 8.59
N GLN A 116 5.91 17.52 8.69
CA GLN A 116 6.42 18.41 7.65
C GLN A 116 7.32 17.59 6.73
N MET A 117 6.92 17.49 5.47
CA MET A 117 7.58 16.71 4.44
C MET A 117 8.40 17.63 3.53
N HIS A 118 9.56 17.18 3.07
CA HIS A 118 10.47 17.96 2.25
C HIS A 118 10.87 17.21 0.98
N SER A 119 11.51 17.93 0.05
CA SER A 119 12.01 17.37 -1.21
C SER A 119 12.85 16.12 -0.98
N GLY A 120 12.52 15.05 -1.69
CA GLY A 120 13.13 13.73 -1.57
C GLY A 120 12.53 12.84 -0.48
N ASP A 121 11.53 13.28 0.27
CA ASP A 121 10.80 12.42 1.19
C ASP A 121 9.80 11.54 0.43
N PHE A 122 9.78 10.27 0.79
CA PHE A 122 8.79 9.29 0.33
C PHE A 122 7.92 8.89 1.51
N CYS A 123 6.59 8.91 1.37
CA CYS A 123 5.66 8.42 2.38
C CYS A 123 4.81 7.29 1.80
N LEU A 124 4.97 6.07 2.33
CA LEU A 124 4.10 4.94 2.03
C LEU A 124 2.94 4.91 3.03
N ILE A 125 1.72 5.03 2.52
CA ILE A 125 0.47 4.98 3.29
C ILE A 125 -0.29 3.69 2.92
N PRO A 126 -0.59 2.82 3.90
CA PRO A 126 -1.37 1.61 3.69
C PRO A 126 -2.88 1.90 3.65
N PRO A 127 -3.69 0.92 3.17
CA PRO A 127 -5.14 1.03 3.19
C PRO A 127 -5.72 1.37 4.56
N MET A 128 -6.85 2.06 4.55
CA MET A 128 -7.69 2.47 5.70
C MET A 128 -7.07 3.47 6.66
N VAL A 129 -5.85 3.97 6.39
CA VAL A 129 -5.23 5.02 7.19
C VAL A 129 -5.85 6.38 6.86
N SER A 130 -6.33 7.07 7.90
CA SER A 130 -6.89 8.41 7.77
C SER A 130 -5.77 9.45 7.68
N HIS A 131 -5.76 10.24 6.61
CA HIS A 131 -4.74 11.26 6.39
C HIS A 131 -5.29 12.46 5.59
N SER A 132 -4.54 13.55 5.59
CA SER A 132 -4.75 14.71 4.73
C SER A 132 -3.42 15.29 4.30
N VAL A 133 -3.44 15.96 3.16
CA VAL A 133 -2.28 16.59 2.53
C VAL A 133 -2.62 18.05 2.31
N ASP A 134 -1.72 18.92 2.73
CA ASP A 134 -1.88 20.38 2.68
C ASP A 134 -0.69 20.98 1.91
N VAL A 135 -0.86 21.12 0.60
CA VAL A 135 0.15 21.70 -0.29
C VAL A 135 -0.19 23.17 -0.54
N GLN A 136 0.58 24.06 0.07
CA GLN A 136 0.24 25.49 0.15
C GLN A 136 1.19 26.40 -0.63
N ASN A 137 2.04 25.83 -1.46
CA ASN A 137 3.15 26.48 -2.14
C ASN A 137 3.38 25.82 -3.53
N TYR A 138 4.57 25.98 -4.08
CA TYR A 138 4.93 25.46 -5.41
C TYR A 138 5.23 23.95 -5.44
N THR A 139 5.11 23.25 -4.31
CA THR A 139 5.52 21.85 -4.15
C THR A 139 4.94 20.93 -5.21
N ILE A 140 5.80 20.06 -5.72
CA ILE A 140 5.45 18.99 -6.65
C ILE A 140 5.40 17.70 -5.86
N LEU A 141 4.17 17.26 -5.56
CA LEU A 141 3.89 16.02 -4.85
C LEU A 141 3.29 15.01 -5.82
N ILE A 142 3.94 13.86 -5.98
CA ILE A 142 3.46 12.76 -6.83
C ILE A 142 2.90 11.66 -5.94
N ASN A 143 1.69 11.21 -6.25
CA ASN A 143 1.04 10.09 -5.61
C ASN A 143 0.99 8.91 -6.59
N LEU A 144 1.58 7.80 -6.18
CA LEU A 144 1.48 6.51 -6.85
C LEU A 144 0.48 5.65 -6.09
N LEU A 145 -0.70 5.43 -6.68
CA LEU A 145 -1.78 4.64 -6.10
C LEU A 145 -1.76 3.22 -6.66
N ILE A 146 -1.88 2.23 -5.78
CA ILE A 146 -1.71 0.81 -6.12
C ILE A 146 -2.82 -0.01 -5.45
N PRO A 147 -3.67 -0.74 -6.19
CA PRO A 147 -4.67 -1.62 -5.60
C PRO A 147 -4.02 -2.63 -4.66
N GLU A 148 -4.66 -2.90 -3.53
CA GLU A 148 -4.13 -3.80 -2.49
C GLU A 148 -3.73 -5.18 -3.05
N LYS A 149 -4.56 -5.75 -3.93
CA LYS A 149 -4.29 -7.05 -4.57
C LYS A 149 -3.03 -7.02 -5.43
N HIS A 150 -2.82 -5.94 -6.18
CA HIS A 150 -1.66 -5.80 -7.06
C HIS A 150 -0.39 -5.59 -6.25
N PHE A 151 -0.42 -4.69 -5.27
CA PHE A 151 0.73 -4.46 -4.38
C PHE A 151 1.18 -5.77 -3.71
N LYS A 152 0.23 -6.55 -3.16
CA LYS A 152 0.52 -7.84 -2.54
C LYS A 152 1.14 -8.84 -3.52
N SER A 153 0.68 -8.86 -4.76
CA SER A 153 1.20 -9.74 -5.82
C SER A 153 2.66 -9.41 -6.15
N ILE A 154 2.96 -8.14 -6.42
CA ILE A 154 4.30 -7.71 -6.85
C ILE A 154 5.31 -7.73 -5.69
N CYS A 155 4.88 -7.34 -4.49
CA CYS A 155 5.76 -7.30 -3.31
C CYS A 155 5.81 -8.64 -2.58
N PHE A 156 5.15 -9.69 -3.08
CA PHE A 156 5.05 -10.98 -2.40
C PHE A 156 6.39 -11.46 -1.83
N SER A 157 7.44 -11.47 -2.64
CA SER A 157 8.77 -11.93 -2.20
C SER A 157 9.43 -11.03 -1.14
N LEU A 158 9.11 -9.73 -1.15
CA LEU A 158 9.55 -8.77 -0.13
C LEU A 158 8.74 -8.96 1.16
N LEU A 159 7.44 -9.24 1.07
CA LEU A 159 6.52 -9.39 2.21
C LEU A 159 6.75 -10.63 3.09
N HIS A 160 7.63 -11.55 2.68
CA HIS A 160 8.02 -12.72 3.46
C HIS A 160 9.37 -12.53 4.18
N GLY A 161 9.97 -11.34 4.06
CA GLY A 161 11.20 -10.98 4.74
C GLY A 161 10.97 -10.55 6.20
N ASN A 162 12.07 -10.24 6.89
CA ASN A 162 12.01 -9.51 8.18
C ASN A 162 12.27 -8.01 7.97
N ASP A 163 11.88 -7.50 6.79
CA ASP A 163 12.05 -6.10 6.41
C ASP A 163 10.89 -5.22 6.89
N VAL A 164 11.11 -3.91 6.88
CA VAL A 164 10.12 -2.91 7.28
C VAL A 164 8.78 -3.08 6.57
N LEU A 165 8.75 -3.38 5.26
CA LEU A 165 7.49 -3.62 4.54
C LEU A 165 6.70 -4.77 5.12
N SER A 166 7.36 -5.91 5.35
CA SER A 166 6.73 -7.06 6.01
C SER A 166 6.12 -6.66 7.35
N LYS A 167 6.81 -5.84 8.14
CA LYS A 167 6.31 -5.32 9.43
C LYS A 167 5.06 -4.44 9.28
N ILE A 168 5.02 -3.57 8.29
CA ILE A 168 3.86 -2.69 8.03
C ILE A 168 2.66 -3.47 7.54
N PHE A 169 2.89 -4.43 6.66
CA PHE A 169 1.82 -5.26 6.11
C PHE A 169 1.20 -6.14 7.18
N MET A 170 2.04 -6.77 7.99
CA MET A 170 1.57 -7.51 9.16
C MET A 170 0.86 -6.59 10.16
N GLY A 171 1.34 -5.37 10.35
CA GLY A 171 0.67 -4.36 11.16
C GLY A 171 -0.75 -4.04 10.66
N ASN A 172 -0.93 -3.73 9.38
CA ASN A 172 -2.21 -3.25 8.84
C ASN A 172 -3.22 -4.36 8.51
N VAL A 173 -2.78 -5.61 8.28
CA VAL A 173 -3.70 -6.74 8.07
C VAL A 173 -4.37 -7.18 9.38
N TYR A 174 -3.73 -6.92 10.53
CA TYR A 174 -4.20 -7.42 11.83
C TYR A 174 -4.46 -6.34 12.88
N TYR A 175 -4.10 -5.09 12.61
CA TYR A 175 -4.41 -3.96 13.47
C TYR A 175 -4.99 -2.81 12.68
N ASN A 176 -6.01 -2.18 13.25
CA ASN A 176 -6.11 -0.74 13.12
C ASN A 176 -4.96 -0.14 13.96
N SER A 177 -4.08 0.65 13.34
CA SER A 177 -3.19 1.61 14.02
C SER A 177 -1.80 1.15 14.49
N VAL A 178 -1.21 0.07 13.96
CA VAL A 178 0.19 -0.30 14.32
C VAL A 178 1.23 0.33 13.41
N ASN A 179 0.95 0.47 12.10
CA ASN A 179 1.87 1.11 11.15
C ASN A 179 1.08 1.97 10.16
N ASP A 180 0.74 3.18 10.59
CA ASP A 180 0.00 4.16 9.80
C ASP A 180 0.74 4.64 8.55
N TYR A 181 2.09 4.58 8.53
CA TYR A 181 2.90 5.00 7.39
C TYR A 181 4.36 4.53 7.50
N VAL A 182 5.13 4.75 6.44
CA VAL A 182 6.60 4.78 6.46
C VAL A 182 7.07 6.02 5.77
N ILE A 183 8.05 6.71 6.34
CA ILE A 183 8.74 7.78 5.64
C ILE A 183 10.18 7.41 5.38
N PHE A 184 10.63 7.53 4.13
CA PHE A 184 12.03 7.43 3.75
C PHE A 184 12.56 8.83 3.40
N HIS A 185 13.54 9.30 4.17
CA HIS A 185 14.22 10.55 3.91
C HIS A 185 15.40 10.33 2.99
N THR A 186 15.19 10.43 1.68
CA THR A 186 16.27 10.19 0.70
C THR A 186 17.16 11.40 0.46
N ASN A 187 16.81 12.56 1.02
CA ASN A 187 17.48 13.84 0.82
C ASN A 187 17.65 14.19 -0.66
N GLY A 188 16.68 13.82 -1.50
CA GLY A 188 16.65 14.13 -2.92
C GLY A 188 17.68 13.35 -3.73
N ASN A 189 17.97 12.09 -3.36
CA ASN A 189 18.92 11.26 -4.09
C ASN A 189 18.56 11.20 -5.60
N PRO A 190 19.44 11.67 -6.50
CA PRO A 190 19.07 11.88 -7.90
C PRO A 190 18.71 10.58 -8.62
N VAL A 191 19.33 9.46 -8.25
CA VAL A 191 19.03 8.15 -8.87
C VAL A 191 17.59 7.73 -8.57
N ILE A 192 17.12 7.98 -7.35
CA ILE A 192 15.77 7.62 -6.92
C ILE A 192 14.75 8.57 -7.53
N MET A 193 15.05 9.87 -7.55
CA MET A 193 14.23 10.87 -8.24
C MET A 193 14.11 10.57 -9.74
N ASP A 194 15.19 10.05 -10.35
CA ASP A 194 15.19 9.63 -11.75
C ASP A 194 14.20 8.51 -12.02
N ILE A 195 14.17 7.50 -11.15
CA ILE A 195 13.21 6.39 -11.24
C ILE A 195 11.77 6.88 -11.10
N VAL A 196 11.49 7.83 -10.20
CA VAL A 196 10.13 8.39 -10.03
C VAL A 196 9.68 9.11 -11.29
N LEU A 197 10.56 9.91 -11.90
CA LEU A 197 10.24 10.60 -13.15
C LEU A 197 10.07 9.60 -14.33
N ASP A 198 10.82 8.49 -14.33
CA ASP A 198 10.62 7.42 -15.31
C ASP A 198 9.29 6.67 -15.12
N ILE A 199 8.79 6.56 -13.88
CA ILE A 199 7.46 6.03 -13.57
C ILE A 199 6.38 7.00 -14.07
N CYS A 200 6.52 8.30 -13.80
CA CYS A 200 5.63 9.33 -14.32
C CYS A 200 5.54 9.29 -15.85
N GLN A 201 6.68 9.25 -16.54
CA GLN A 201 6.71 9.19 -18.00
C GLN A 201 6.06 7.90 -18.54
N GLU A 202 6.36 6.73 -17.96
CA GLU A 202 5.76 5.45 -18.36
C GLU A 202 4.23 5.47 -18.23
N SER A 203 3.73 6.04 -17.12
CA SER A 203 2.30 6.12 -16.83
C SER A 203 1.54 7.03 -17.79
N LEU A 204 2.22 8.02 -18.37
CA LEU A 204 1.64 8.94 -19.35
C LEU A 204 1.72 8.40 -20.76
N GLU A 205 2.85 7.78 -21.15
CA GLU A 205 3.05 7.29 -22.51
C GLU A 205 2.29 6.00 -22.78
N LYS A 206 2.10 5.15 -21.76
CA LYS A 206 1.37 3.86 -21.84
C LYS A 206 1.68 3.05 -23.09
N LYS A 207 2.97 2.94 -23.43
CA LYS A 207 3.45 2.13 -24.56
C LYS A 207 3.10 0.65 -24.34
N SER A 208 3.23 -0.17 -25.39
CA SER A 208 3.09 -1.62 -25.24
C SER A 208 3.95 -2.13 -24.07
N TYR A 209 3.36 -2.99 -23.23
CA TYR A 209 3.98 -3.56 -22.02
C TYR A 209 4.23 -2.58 -20.86
N TYR A 210 3.67 -1.36 -20.88
CA TYR A 210 3.89 -0.38 -19.81
C TYR A 210 3.58 -0.90 -18.40
N VAL A 211 2.57 -1.77 -18.22
CA VAL A 211 2.22 -2.33 -16.90
C VAL A 211 3.39 -3.13 -16.30
N TYR A 212 4.06 -3.97 -17.09
CA TYR A 212 5.23 -4.71 -16.65
C TYR A 212 6.43 -3.78 -16.39
N MET A 213 6.57 -2.72 -17.18
CA MET A 213 7.59 -1.70 -16.95
C MET A 213 7.34 -0.93 -15.66
N MET A 214 6.08 -0.62 -15.35
CA MET A 214 5.67 -0.01 -14.09
C MET A 214 6.00 -0.92 -12.91
N ASP A 215 5.69 -2.23 -13.00
CA ASP A 215 6.06 -3.21 -11.97
C ASP A 215 7.56 -3.27 -11.72
N ALA A 216 8.36 -3.35 -12.79
CA ALA A 216 9.81 -3.41 -12.68
C ALA A 216 10.39 -2.13 -12.06
N LYS A 217 9.93 -0.95 -12.51
CA LYS A 217 10.38 0.36 -11.98
C LYS A 217 9.97 0.55 -10.52
N PHE A 218 8.75 0.16 -10.17
CA PHE A 218 8.26 0.23 -8.80
C PHE A 218 9.03 -0.71 -7.87
N LEU A 219 9.27 -1.96 -8.28
CA LEU A 219 10.08 -2.90 -7.49
C LEU A 219 11.53 -2.44 -7.35
N LEU A 220 12.11 -1.84 -8.39
CA LEU A 220 13.43 -1.22 -8.30
C LEU A 220 13.44 -0.06 -7.29
N LEU A 221 12.45 0.83 -7.36
CA LEU A 221 12.28 1.94 -6.42
C LEU A 221 12.18 1.44 -4.98
N LEU A 222 11.25 0.52 -4.70
CA LEU A 222 11.09 -0.07 -3.39
C LEU A 222 12.36 -0.81 -2.92
N GLY A 223 12.99 -1.58 -3.81
CA GLY A 223 14.22 -2.30 -3.49
C GLY A 223 15.34 -1.37 -3.04
N ILE A 224 15.50 -0.20 -3.68
CA ILE A 224 16.47 0.82 -3.28
C ILE A 224 16.07 1.47 -1.94
N LEU A 225 14.80 1.84 -1.78
CA LEU A 225 14.32 2.45 -0.54
C LEU A 225 14.54 1.53 0.67
N ILE A 226 14.22 0.24 0.54
CA ILE A 226 14.45 -0.74 1.60
C ILE A 226 15.95 -0.95 1.80
N ARG A 227 16.70 -1.27 0.74
CA ARG A 227 18.13 -1.58 0.85
C ARG A 227 18.94 -0.47 1.51
N ASP A 228 18.69 0.79 1.13
CA ASP A 228 19.56 1.91 1.48
C ASP A 228 18.99 2.76 2.63
N TYR A 229 17.68 2.73 2.88
CA TYR A 229 17.01 3.64 3.83
C TYR A 229 16.15 2.93 4.88
N GLU A 230 16.03 1.60 4.87
CA GLU A 230 15.25 0.88 5.89
C GLU A 230 15.71 1.22 7.32
N SER A 231 17.02 1.28 7.56
CA SER A 231 17.59 1.54 8.89
C SER A 231 17.34 2.97 9.41
N THR A 232 17.01 3.91 8.51
CA THR A 232 16.81 5.33 8.81
C THR A 232 15.39 5.80 8.55
N CYS A 233 14.50 4.91 8.13
CA CYS A 233 13.11 5.26 7.85
C CYS A 233 12.37 5.64 9.14
N GLU A 234 11.46 6.60 9.02
CA GLU A 234 10.57 6.96 10.11
C GLU A 234 9.33 6.06 10.07
N LEU A 235 9.14 5.31 11.16
CA LEU A 235 7.91 4.57 11.42
C LEU A 235 7.11 5.31 12.49
N PRO A 236 5.77 5.21 12.47
CA PRO A 236 4.96 5.74 13.55
C PRO A 236 5.44 5.14 14.87
N GLN A 237 5.61 6.01 15.87
CA GLN A 237 5.92 5.56 17.22
C GLN A 237 4.75 4.70 17.69
N ILE A 238 5.02 3.43 18.04
CA ILE A 238 4.03 2.55 18.63
C ILE A 238 3.61 3.18 19.98
N HIS A 239 2.48 3.89 19.98
CA HIS A 239 2.09 4.75 21.10
C HIS A 239 1.73 3.97 22.36
N ARG A 240 1.47 2.66 22.27
CA ARG A 240 1.20 1.79 23.42
C ARG A 240 2.11 0.58 23.43
N LYS A 241 2.73 0.31 24.58
CA LYS A 241 3.53 -0.90 24.83
C LYS A 241 2.79 -2.19 24.44
N GLN A 242 1.47 -2.22 24.64
CA GLN A 242 0.63 -3.37 24.28
C GLN A 242 0.57 -3.60 22.77
N ASP A 243 0.52 -2.54 21.95
CA ASP A 243 0.46 -2.65 20.49
C ASP A 243 1.78 -3.23 19.95
N GLY A 244 2.91 -2.90 20.57
CA GLY A 244 4.22 -3.49 20.23
C GLY A 244 4.33 -4.97 20.59
N ILE A 245 3.78 -5.38 21.74
CA ILE A 245 3.70 -6.79 22.15
C ILE A 245 2.80 -7.57 21.20
N ASN A 246 1.61 -7.03 20.94
CA ASN A 246 0.61 -7.58 20.04
C ASN A 246 1.21 -7.77 18.62
N TYR A 247 1.88 -6.74 18.10
CA TYR A 247 2.61 -6.82 16.84
C TYR A 247 3.67 -7.95 16.86
N GLY A 248 4.47 -8.02 17.92
CA GLY A 248 5.47 -9.09 18.10
C GLY A 248 4.86 -10.49 18.09
N ILE A 249 3.68 -10.68 18.69
CA ILE A 249 2.95 -11.96 18.69
C ILE A 249 2.65 -12.40 17.26
N LEU A 250 2.11 -11.49 16.45
CA LEU A 250 1.76 -11.81 15.06
C LEU A 250 2.97 -12.03 14.18
N GLN A 251 4.01 -11.19 14.33
CA GLN A 251 5.30 -11.37 13.66
C GLN A 251 5.86 -12.76 13.94
N TYR A 252 5.87 -13.17 15.20
CA TYR A 252 6.34 -14.50 15.56
C TYR A 252 5.51 -15.61 14.92
N ILE A 253 4.19 -15.47 14.84
CA ILE A 253 3.35 -16.44 14.15
C ILE A 253 3.72 -16.52 12.66
N GLU A 254 3.94 -15.40 11.97
CA GLU A 254 4.31 -15.44 10.54
C GLU A 254 5.65 -16.09 10.28
N GLU A 255 6.61 -15.87 11.16
CA GLU A 255 7.92 -16.51 11.05
C GLU A 255 7.87 -18.01 11.40
N ASN A 256 6.85 -18.46 12.16
CA ASN A 256 6.83 -19.79 12.76
C ASN A 256 5.53 -20.58 12.52
N TYR A 257 4.61 -20.13 11.66
CA TYR A 257 3.26 -20.72 11.50
C TYR A 257 3.28 -22.20 11.10
N GLN A 258 4.38 -22.64 10.48
CA GLN A 258 4.58 -24.01 10.06
C GLN A 258 4.57 -24.98 11.26
N HIS A 259 5.14 -24.57 12.39
CA HIS A 259 5.49 -25.45 13.50
C HIS A 259 5.04 -24.95 14.88
N THR A 260 4.76 -23.66 15.04
CA THR A 260 4.41 -23.10 16.35
C THR A 260 3.10 -23.68 16.88
N SER A 261 3.06 -23.88 18.19
CA SER A 261 1.88 -24.20 18.96
C SER A 261 1.38 -22.99 19.76
N LEU A 262 0.14 -23.04 20.22
CA LEU A 262 -0.42 -22.01 21.11
C LEU A 262 0.35 -21.91 22.43
N GLN A 263 0.84 -23.05 22.93
CA GLN A 263 1.62 -23.11 24.16
C GLN A 263 2.96 -22.39 24.01
N GLU A 264 3.73 -22.70 22.96
CA GLU A 264 5.02 -22.04 22.68
C GLU A 264 4.86 -20.53 22.47
N LEU A 265 3.80 -20.13 21.76
CA LEU A 265 3.48 -18.72 21.56
C LEU A 265 3.17 -18.03 22.90
N ALA A 266 2.32 -18.65 23.73
CA ALA A 266 1.95 -18.11 25.03
C ALA A 266 3.18 -17.97 25.95
N ASP A 267 4.03 -19.00 26.01
CA ASP A 267 5.24 -19.01 26.83
C ASP A 267 6.23 -17.93 26.38
N LYS A 268 6.42 -17.75 25.07
CA LYS A 268 7.32 -16.73 24.51
C LYS A 268 6.93 -15.30 24.88
N PHE A 269 5.64 -15.02 24.93
CA PHE A 269 5.11 -13.69 25.25
C PHE A 269 4.62 -13.56 26.70
N HIS A 270 4.95 -14.53 27.55
CA HIS A 270 4.61 -14.55 28.97
C HIS A 270 3.10 -14.45 29.27
N TYR A 271 2.28 -15.10 28.44
CA TYR A 271 0.84 -15.24 28.62
C TYR A 271 0.44 -16.68 28.92
N THR A 272 -0.77 -16.86 29.44
CA THR A 272 -1.37 -18.20 29.49
C THR A 272 -1.93 -18.57 28.10
N PRO A 273 -2.02 -19.86 27.74
CA PRO A 273 -2.61 -20.29 26.46
C PRO A 273 -4.04 -19.77 26.25
N GLN A 274 -4.86 -19.75 27.31
CA GLN A 274 -6.21 -19.21 27.26
C GLN A 274 -6.21 -17.71 26.94
N HIS A 275 -5.37 -16.92 27.63
CA HIS A 275 -5.29 -15.50 27.36
C HIS A 275 -4.75 -15.23 25.95
N MET A 276 -3.70 -15.95 25.53
CA MET A 276 -3.15 -15.84 24.18
C MET A 276 -4.19 -16.18 23.10
N SER A 277 -5.02 -17.20 23.29
CA SER A 277 -6.08 -17.54 22.34
C SER A 277 -7.18 -16.47 22.27
N SER A 278 -7.56 -15.88 23.41
CA SER A 278 -8.53 -14.79 23.44
C SER A 278 -7.98 -13.54 22.78
N LEU A 279 -6.73 -13.20 23.10
CA LEU A 279 -6.01 -12.08 22.49
C LEU A 279 -5.90 -12.27 20.98
N LEU A 280 -5.43 -13.41 20.50
CA LEU A 280 -5.36 -13.68 19.05
C LEU A 280 -6.71 -13.55 18.34
N LYS A 281 -7.80 -13.95 19.00
CA LYS A 281 -9.14 -13.83 18.45
C LYS A 281 -9.60 -12.39 18.39
N GLU A 282 -9.27 -11.59 19.39
CA GLU A 282 -9.50 -10.14 19.37
C GLU A 282 -8.68 -9.47 18.26
N LEU A 283 -7.42 -9.86 18.09
CA LEU A 283 -6.50 -9.30 17.11
C LEU A 283 -6.85 -9.65 15.67
N THR A 284 -7.16 -10.91 15.40
CA THR A 284 -7.26 -11.43 14.03
C THR A 284 -8.68 -11.79 13.61
N GLY A 285 -9.63 -11.82 14.55
CA GLY A 285 -10.96 -12.42 14.36
C GLY A 285 -10.96 -13.95 14.41
N TYR A 286 -9.79 -14.61 14.41
CA TYR A 286 -9.63 -16.06 14.40
C TYR A 286 -9.05 -16.58 15.71
N ASN A 287 -9.46 -17.79 16.12
CA ASN A 287 -8.69 -18.51 17.13
C ASN A 287 -7.34 -18.98 16.54
N PHE A 288 -6.38 -19.33 17.40
CA PHE A 288 -5.03 -19.73 16.99
C PHE A 288 -5.03 -20.79 15.87
N SER A 289 -5.78 -21.89 16.03
CA SER A 289 -5.81 -22.96 15.03
C SER A 289 -6.40 -22.51 13.69
N GLY A 290 -7.42 -21.66 13.72
CA GLY A 290 -8.02 -21.05 12.52
C GLY A 290 -7.04 -20.11 11.82
N TYR A 291 -6.31 -19.31 12.59
CA TYR A 291 -5.33 -18.37 12.07
C TYR A 291 -4.13 -19.08 11.44
N ILE A 292 -3.57 -20.09 12.11
CA ILE A 292 -2.51 -20.95 11.54
C ILE A 292 -2.99 -21.66 10.28
N LEU A 293 -4.23 -22.15 10.27
CA LEU A 293 -4.82 -22.77 9.08
C LEU A 293 -4.88 -21.79 7.92
N GLU A 294 -5.39 -20.58 8.14
CA GLU A 294 -5.44 -19.52 7.12
C GLU A 294 -4.04 -19.23 6.55
N LYS A 295 -3.04 -19.06 7.40
CA LYS A 295 -1.65 -18.82 6.98
C LYS A 295 -1.07 -19.95 6.15
N LYS A 296 -1.27 -21.20 6.58
CA LYS A 296 -0.85 -22.37 5.81
C LYS A 296 -1.54 -22.45 4.45
N MET A 297 -2.82 -22.11 4.37
CA MET A 297 -3.58 -22.16 3.12
C MET A 297 -3.21 -21.03 2.16
N GLN A 298 -3.00 -19.81 2.67
CA GLN A 298 -2.50 -18.69 1.87
C GLN A 298 -1.12 -19.01 1.28
N ALA A 299 -0.16 -19.43 2.11
CA ALA A 299 1.16 -19.86 1.63
C ALA A 299 1.07 -20.98 0.59
N ALA A 300 0.21 -21.98 0.81
CA ALA A 300 -0.01 -23.06 -0.15
C ALA A 300 -0.54 -22.57 -1.50
N ARG A 301 -1.54 -21.68 -1.49
CA ARG A 301 -2.07 -21.04 -2.70
C ARG A 301 -0.94 -20.33 -3.45
N ASP A 302 -0.13 -19.57 -2.74
CA ASP A 302 0.89 -18.75 -3.36
C ASP A 302 2.02 -19.62 -3.95
N TYR A 303 2.43 -20.70 -3.29
CA TYR A 303 3.34 -21.70 -3.89
C TYR A 303 2.75 -22.36 -5.14
N LEU A 304 1.43 -22.63 -5.17
CA LEU A 304 0.78 -23.26 -6.31
C LEU A 304 0.74 -22.34 -7.54
N LEU A 305 0.59 -21.03 -7.32
CA LEU A 305 0.50 -20.02 -8.38
C LEU A 305 1.87 -19.59 -8.88
N ASN A 306 2.84 -19.43 -7.98
CA ASN A 306 4.10 -18.75 -8.28
C ASN A 306 5.29 -19.70 -8.45
N THR A 307 5.11 -21.02 -8.28
CA THR A 307 6.21 -21.99 -8.38
C THR A 307 5.80 -23.27 -9.12
N THR A 308 6.81 -24.02 -9.56
CA THR A 308 6.65 -25.35 -10.17
C THR A 308 6.88 -26.51 -9.17
N LEU A 309 6.93 -26.21 -7.87
CA LEU A 309 7.19 -27.21 -6.83
C LEU A 309 6.15 -28.35 -6.85
N LYS A 310 6.57 -29.57 -6.50
CA LYS A 310 5.64 -30.69 -6.39
C LYS A 310 4.74 -30.48 -5.19
N ILE A 311 3.50 -31.00 -5.27
CA ILE A 311 2.51 -30.89 -4.16
C ILE A 311 3.06 -31.43 -2.84
N LYS A 312 3.89 -32.47 -2.89
CA LYS A 312 4.59 -33.01 -1.72
C LYS A 312 5.50 -31.96 -1.06
N ASP A 313 6.29 -31.25 -1.86
CA ASP A 313 7.25 -30.26 -1.37
C ASP A 313 6.50 -29.03 -0.82
N ILE A 314 5.41 -28.61 -1.48
CA ILE A 314 4.53 -27.54 -1.00
C ILE A 314 3.88 -27.92 0.34
N SER A 315 3.40 -29.16 0.48
CA SER A 315 2.85 -29.67 1.74
C SER A 315 3.86 -29.52 2.88
N ILE A 316 5.11 -29.93 2.64
CA ILE A 316 6.20 -29.84 3.64
C ILE A 316 6.49 -28.38 3.96
N ALA A 317 6.61 -27.51 2.94
CA ALA A 317 6.86 -26.08 3.10
C ALA A 317 5.71 -25.35 3.83
N CYS A 318 4.48 -25.88 3.81
CA CYS A 318 3.37 -25.33 4.59
C CYS A 318 3.30 -25.92 6.01
N GLY A 319 4.27 -26.74 6.43
CA GLY A 319 4.30 -27.36 7.76
C GLY A 319 3.33 -28.53 7.91
N TYR A 320 3.07 -29.30 6.85
CA TYR A 320 2.34 -30.57 6.92
C TYR A 320 3.28 -31.76 6.72
N GLN A 321 3.25 -32.69 7.68
CA GLN A 321 4.00 -33.95 7.59
C GLN A 321 3.37 -34.96 6.61
N ASN A 322 2.05 -34.89 6.42
CA ASN A 322 1.29 -35.79 5.57
C ASN A 322 0.62 -35.02 4.42
N GLN A 323 1.01 -35.37 3.19
CA GLN A 323 0.51 -34.77 1.95
C GLN A 323 -1.00 -34.97 1.75
N GLU A 324 -1.55 -36.14 2.11
CA GLU A 324 -2.98 -36.43 1.99
C GLU A 324 -3.80 -35.56 2.94
N HIS A 325 -3.27 -35.32 4.15
CA HIS A 325 -3.90 -34.40 5.10
C HIS A 325 -3.91 -32.97 4.57
N PHE A 326 -2.79 -32.52 3.99
CA PHE A 326 -2.69 -31.23 3.31
C PHE A 326 -3.73 -31.10 2.19
N ILE A 327 -3.78 -32.06 1.25
CA ILE A 327 -4.71 -32.04 0.10
C ILE A 327 -6.17 -31.96 0.58
N ARG A 328 -6.54 -32.77 1.58
CA ARG A 328 -7.90 -32.74 2.15
C ARG A 328 -8.23 -31.39 2.78
N THR A 329 -7.27 -30.80 3.49
CA THR A 329 -7.43 -29.51 4.16
C THR A 329 -7.56 -28.37 3.14
N PHE A 330 -6.69 -28.35 2.13
CA PHE A 330 -6.74 -27.39 1.04
C PHE A 330 -8.06 -27.46 0.29
N ARG A 331 -8.54 -28.68 -0.04
CA ARG A 331 -9.84 -28.87 -0.68
C ARG A 331 -10.99 -28.39 0.18
N LYS A 332 -10.94 -28.60 1.49
CA LYS A 332 -11.97 -28.08 2.40
C LYS A 332 -11.97 -26.55 2.44
N TYR A 333 -10.80 -25.93 2.36
CA TYR A 333 -10.64 -24.48 2.46
C TYR A 333 -10.98 -23.75 1.15
N TYR A 334 -10.45 -24.19 0.01
CA TYR A 334 -10.62 -23.55 -1.29
C TYR A 334 -11.69 -24.20 -2.20
N GLY A 335 -12.30 -25.29 -1.77
CA GLY A 335 -13.33 -26.01 -2.54
C GLY A 335 -12.79 -26.93 -3.64
N THR A 336 -11.49 -26.91 -3.93
CA THR A 336 -10.85 -27.68 -5.02
C THR A 336 -9.51 -28.27 -4.59
N THR A 337 -8.99 -29.27 -5.31
CA THR A 337 -7.69 -29.89 -4.96
C THR A 337 -6.52 -28.95 -5.32
N PRO A 338 -5.34 -29.07 -4.66
CA PRO A 338 -4.17 -28.27 -5.01
C PRO A 338 -3.76 -28.38 -6.50
N ILE A 339 -3.86 -29.58 -7.08
CA ILE A 339 -3.54 -29.83 -8.49
C ILE A 339 -4.54 -29.13 -9.40
N ASP A 340 -5.83 -29.29 -9.12
CA ASP A 340 -6.88 -28.66 -9.92
C ASP A 340 -6.78 -27.13 -9.81
N TYR A 341 -6.52 -26.61 -8.60
CA TYR A 341 -6.28 -25.19 -8.37
C TYR A 341 -5.14 -24.67 -9.23
N ARG A 342 -3.98 -25.35 -9.22
CA ARG A 342 -2.85 -24.98 -10.09
C ARG A 342 -3.26 -24.99 -11.56
N ASN A 343 -3.87 -26.07 -12.04
CA ASN A 343 -4.24 -26.22 -13.44
C ASN A 343 -5.23 -25.14 -13.94
N GLN A 344 -6.16 -24.73 -13.07
CA GLN A 344 -7.12 -23.66 -13.33
C GLN A 344 -6.44 -22.29 -13.47
N HIS A 345 -5.34 -22.07 -12.78
CA HIS A 345 -4.64 -20.78 -12.74
C HIS A 345 -3.34 -20.74 -13.54
N SER A 346 -2.82 -21.88 -14.01
CA SER A 346 -1.61 -21.96 -14.84
C SER A 346 -1.83 -21.60 -16.32
N HIS A 347 -3.07 -21.35 -16.75
CA HIS A 347 -3.40 -20.86 -18.10
C HIS A 347 -3.39 -19.31 -18.19
N SER A 348 -2.98 -18.62 -17.12
CA SER A 348 -3.02 -17.16 -17.02
C SER A 348 -1.65 -16.48 -17.17
N ILE A 349 -0.62 -17.21 -17.61
CA ILE A 349 0.70 -16.63 -17.91
C ILE A 349 0.90 -16.71 -19.43
N PRO A 350 0.73 -15.60 -20.18
CA PRO A 350 1.27 -15.48 -21.54
C PRO A 350 2.79 -15.53 -21.56
#